data_AF-A0A2V5KWH0-F1
#
_entry.id   AF-A0A2V5KWH0-F1
#
_cell.length_a   1.000
_cell.length_b   1.000
_cell.length_c   1.000
_cell.angle_alpha   90.00
_cell.angle_beta   90.00
_cell.angle_gamma   90.00
#
_symmetry.space_group_name_H-M   'P 1'
#
loop_
_entity.id
_entity.type
_entity.pdbx_description
1 polymer ?
#
loop_
_entity_poly.entity_id
_entity_poly.type
_entity_poly.pdbx_seq_one_letter_code
_entity_poly.pdbx_strand_id
1 'polypeptide(L)'
;QVITKFAHRQAEGETDAVERLSDRELEILELIGKGNEVRQIAKLLHLSPKTVETHRAHIKDKLYLKNSREVARFALQWLSAREA
;
A
#
# COMPACT_ATOMS: atom_id res chain seq x y z
N GLN A 1 12.37 22.56 18.26
CA GLN A 1 11.20 22.41 17.37
C GLN A 1 10.71 20.98 17.47
N VAL A 2 9.41 20.81 17.75
CA VAL A 2 8.75 19.53 18.03
C VAL A 2 8.35 18.85 16.72
N ILE A 3 8.90 17.66 16.42
CA ILE A 3 8.35 16.78 15.38
C ILE A 3 7.39 15.80 16.04
N THR A 4 6.19 15.80 15.50
CA THR A 4 4.95 15.45 16.15
C THR A 4 4.68 13.94 16.16
N LYS A 5 4.33 13.49 17.36
CA LYS A 5 3.71 12.21 17.74
C LYS A 5 2.43 11.98 16.91
N PHE A 6 2.42 11.04 15.96
CA PHE A 6 1.21 10.71 15.15
C PHE A 6 0.99 9.22 14.86
N ALA A 7 1.69 8.30 15.53
CA ALA A 7 1.65 6.88 15.11
C ALA A 7 0.52 6.02 15.71
N HIS A 8 -0.23 6.47 16.72
CA HIS A 8 -0.95 5.50 17.58
C HIS A 8 -2.47 5.41 17.48
N ARG A 9 -3.15 6.11 16.54
CA ARG A 9 -4.63 6.10 16.47
C ARG A 9 -5.25 5.62 15.14
N GLN A 10 -4.45 5.21 14.14
CA GLN A 10 -5.00 4.84 12.83
C GLN A 10 -5.08 3.33 12.57
N ALA A 11 -4.38 2.50 13.35
CA ALA A 11 -4.22 1.08 13.08
C ALA A 11 -5.55 0.28 13.03
N GLU A 12 -6.52 0.60 13.89
CA GLU A 12 -7.75 -0.21 14.00
C GLU A 12 -8.72 -0.04 12.81
N GLY A 13 -8.71 1.12 12.14
CA GLY A 13 -9.52 1.34 10.92
C GLY A 13 -8.76 1.04 9.62
N GLU A 14 -7.43 0.98 9.68
CA GLU A 14 -6.55 0.71 8.55
C GLU A 14 -6.57 -0.77 8.15
N THR A 15 -6.65 -1.68 9.13
CA THR A 15 -6.74 -3.13 8.88
C THR A 15 -8.03 -3.52 8.16
N ASP A 16 -9.18 -2.97 8.57
CA ASP A 16 -10.50 -3.18 7.93
C ASP A 16 -10.53 -2.73 6.46
N ALA A 17 -9.80 -1.66 6.13
CA ALA A 17 -9.73 -1.17 4.74
C ALA A 17 -8.94 -2.15 3.85
N VAL A 18 -7.92 -2.79 4.41
CA VAL A 18 -7.05 -3.74 3.71
C VAL A 18 -7.77 -5.06 3.42
N GLU A 19 -8.73 -5.48 4.26
CA GLU A 19 -9.55 -6.67 4.02
C GLU A 19 -10.39 -6.60 2.73
N ARG A 20 -10.57 -5.40 2.15
CA ARG A 20 -11.29 -5.19 0.88
C ARG A 20 -10.40 -5.41 -0.35
N LEU A 21 -9.09 -5.51 -0.15
CA LEU A 21 -8.14 -5.80 -1.22
C LEU A 21 -8.18 -7.29 -1.56
N SER A 22 -8.08 -7.59 -2.85
CA SER A 22 -7.83 -8.95 -3.32
C SER A 22 -6.41 -9.39 -2.96
N ASP A 23 -6.16 -10.70 -2.98
CA ASP A 23 -4.83 -11.28 -2.73
C ASP A 23 -3.73 -10.62 -3.58
N ARG A 24 -4.04 -10.34 -4.85
CA ARG A 24 -3.09 -9.70 -5.76
C ARG A 24 -2.85 -8.23 -5.44
N GLU A 25 -3.86 -7.52 -4.98
CA GLU A 25 -3.74 -6.14 -4.53
C GLU A 25 -2.97 -6.05 -3.22
N LEU A 26 -3.15 -7.00 -2.30
CA LEU A 26 -2.37 -7.14 -1.07
C LEU A 26 -0.89 -7.36 -1.36
N GLU A 27 -0.58 -8.28 -2.27
CA GLU A 27 0.80 -8.56 -2.67
C GLU A 27 1.48 -7.33 -3.29
N ILE A 28 0.76 -6.59 -4.14
CA ILE A 28 1.25 -5.34 -4.72
C ILE A 28 1.42 -4.27 -3.64
N LEU A 29 0.47 -4.14 -2.70
CA LEU A 29 0.55 -3.20 -1.58
C LEU A 29 1.79 -3.50 -0.71
N GLU A 30 2.06 -4.78 -0.41
CA GLU A 30 3.24 -5.20 0.34
C GLU A 30 4.53 -4.80 -0.36
N LEU A 31 4.65 -5.05 -1.66
CA LEU A 31 5.84 -4.68 -2.41
C LEU A 31 6.04 -3.15 -2.48
N ILE A 32 4.95 -2.39 -2.53
CA ILE A 32 4.99 -0.93 -2.41
C ILE A 32 5.51 -0.52 -1.03
N GLY A 33 5.03 -1.16 0.04
CA GLY A 33 5.49 -0.90 1.42
C GLY A 33 6.98 -1.18 1.61
N LYS A 34 7.51 -2.18 0.88
CA LYS A 34 8.95 -2.49 0.81
C LYS A 34 9.76 -1.50 -0.05
N GLY A 35 9.12 -0.50 -0.66
CA GLY A 35 9.78 0.53 -1.48
C GLY A 35 10.03 0.14 -2.93
N ASN A 36 9.35 -0.89 -3.47
CA ASN A 36 9.53 -1.28 -4.87
C ASN A 36 8.79 -0.33 -5.82
N GLU A 37 9.48 0.05 -6.90
CA GLU A 37 8.89 0.80 -8.00
C GLU A 37 8.01 -0.09 -8.89
N VAL A 38 7.07 0.52 -9.64
CA VAL A 38 6.14 -0.20 -10.54
C VAL A 38 6.84 -1.20 -11.45
N ARG A 39 7.99 -0.82 -12.01
CA ARG A 39 8.78 -1.69 -12.90
C ARG A 39 9.41 -2.87 -12.17
N GLN A 40 9.79 -2.71 -10.90
CA GLN A 40 10.33 -3.80 -10.08
C GLN A 40 9.21 -4.76 -9.69
N ILE A 41 8.07 -4.23 -9.24
CA ILE A 41 6.88 -5.02 -8.92
C ILE A 41 6.45 -5.84 -10.15
N ALA A 42 6.39 -5.21 -11.33
CA ALA A 42 6.06 -5.89 -12.58
C ALA A 42 7.00 -7.07 -12.86
N LYS A 43 8.31 -6.91 -12.64
CA LYS A 43 9.29 -7.99 -12.79
C LYS A 43 9.11 -9.10 -11.74
N LEU A 44 8.97 -8.74 -10.47
CA LEU A 44 8.82 -9.68 -9.36
C LEU A 44 7.56 -10.53 -9.50
N LEU A 45 6.50 -9.94 -10.04
CA LEU A 45 5.18 -10.55 -10.15
C LEU A 45 4.90 -11.13 -11.55
N HIS A 46 5.88 -11.08 -12.46
CA HIS A 46 5.74 -11.48 -13.86
C HIS A 46 4.54 -10.83 -14.58
N LEU A 47 4.30 -9.54 -14.32
CA LEU A 47 3.24 -8.72 -14.90
C LEU A 47 3.79 -7.64 -15.82
N SER A 48 2.92 -7.05 -16.62
CA SER A 48 3.25 -5.78 -17.30
C SER A 48 3.21 -4.62 -16.29
N PRO A 49 4.04 -3.57 -16.48
CA PRO A 49 3.95 -2.34 -15.68
C PRO A 49 2.54 -1.74 -15.68
N LYS A 50 1.85 -1.83 -16.83
CA LYS A 50 0.48 -1.33 -16.98
C LYS A 50 -0.51 -2.08 -16.09
N THR A 51 -0.36 -3.40 -15.97
CA THR A 51 -1.19 -4.23 -15.08
C THR A 51 -0.98 -3.83 -13.62
N VAL A 52 0.27 -3.59 -13.21
CA VAL A 52 0.59 -3.10 -11.86
C VAL A 52 -0.02 -1.72 -11.60
N GLU A 53 0.02 -0.82 -12.58
CA GLU A 53 -0.66 0.49 -12.46
C GLU A 53 -2.17 0.35 -12.29
N THR A 54 -2.81 -0.57 -13.02
CA THR A 54 -4.25 -0.86 -12.86
C THR A 54 -4.56 -1.34 -11.44
N HIS A 55 -3.79 -2.29 -10.92
CA HIS A 55 -3.96 -2.74 -9.54
C HIS A 55 -3.72 -1.61 -8.53
N ARG A 56 -2.71 -0.75 -8.73
CA ARG A 56 -2.51 0.44 -7.88
C ARG A 56 -3.70 1.40 -7.92
N ALA A 57 -4.33 1.56 -9.08
CA ALA A 57 -5.53 2.39 -9.20
C ALA A 57 -6.70 1.78 -8.41
N HIS A 58 -6.87 0.46 -8.46
CA HIS A 58 -7.91 -0.23 -7.67
C HIS A 58 -7.62 -0.19 -6.16
N ILE A 59 -6.38 -0.41 -5.75
CA ILE A 59 -5.95 -0.25 -4.34
C ILE A 59 -6.30 1.16 -3.86
N LYS A 60 -5.94 2.17 -4.64
CA LYS A 60 -6.22 3.57 -4.33
C LYS A 60 -7.72 3.81 -4.14
N ASP A 61 -8.55 3.27 -5.03
CA ASP A 61 -10.02 3.42 -4.99
C ASP A 61 -10.62 2.71 -3.77
N LYS A 62 -10.25 1.44 -3.54
CA LYS A 62 -10.73 0.62 -2.42
C LYS A 62 -10.34 1.15 -1.04
N LEU A 63 -9.16 1.77 -0.94
CA LEU A 63 -8.66 2.40 0.28
C LEU A 63 -9.07 3.88 0.40
N TYR A 64 -9.84 4.42 -0.57
CA TYR A 64 -10.26 5.83 -0.62
C TYR A 64 -9.09 6.83 -0.53
N LEU A 65 -7.95 6.48 -1.11
CA LEU A 65 -6.74 7.31 -1.11
C LEU A 65 -6.75 8.25 -2.32
N LYS A 66 -6.15 9.44 -2.17
CA LYS A 66 -6.24 10.46 -3.22
C LYS A 66 -5.18 10.29 -4.31
N ASN A 67 -4.01 9.77 -3.96
CA ASN A 67 -2.87 9.72 -4.86
C ASN A 67 -1.88 8.60 -4.53
N SER A 68 -0.95 8.36 -5.45
CA SER A 68 0.07 7.31 -5.33
C SER A 68 1.01 7.47 -4.14
N ARG A 69 1.21 8.69 -3.63
CA ARG A 69 2.06 8.93 -2.44
C ARG A 69 1.33 8.50 -1.17
N GLU A 70 0.03 8.76 -1.09
CA GLU A 70 -0.81 8.26 0.00
C GLU A 70 -0.84 6.72 0.01
N VAL A 71 -0.96 6.08 -1.16
CA VAL A 71 -0.85 4.61 -1.26
C VAL A 71 0.50 4.11 -0.74
N ALA A 72 1.61 4.77 -1.09
CA ALA A 72 2.93 4.37 -0.62
C ALA A 72 3.10 4.56 0.89
N ARG A 73 2.63 5.68 1.44
CA ARG A 73 2.66 5.94 2.88
C ARG A 73 1.82 4.93 3.65
N PHE A 74 0.61 4.67 3.17
CA PHE A 74 -0.29 3.67 3.74
C PHE A 74 0.34 2.28 3.73
N ALA A 75 0.90 1.86 2.58
CA ALA A 75 1.56 0.57 2.45
C ALA A 75 2.72 0.39 3.43
N LEU A 76 3.51 1.46 3.66
CA LEU A 76 4.59 1.45 4.65
C LEU A 76 4.05 1.29 6.07
N GLN A 77 3.04 2.07 6.44
CA GLN A 77 2.41 1.99 7.78
C GLN A 77 1.81 0.61 8.03
N TRP A 78 1.08 0.07 7.05
CA TRP A 78 0.47 -1.26 7.11
C TRP A 78 1.53 -2.36 7.25
N LEU A 79 2.62 -2.30 6.47
CA LEU A 79 3.71 -3.27 6.56
C LEU A 79 4.38 -3.23 7.93
N SER A 80 4.72 -2.03 8.43
CA SER A 80 5.32 -1.87 9.76
C SER A 80 4.41 -2.34 10.89
N ALA A 81 3.10 -2.16 10.77
CA ALA A 81 2.13 -2.65 11.75
C ALA A 81 1.95 -4.18 11.72
N ARG A 82 2.27 -4.84 10.60
CA ARG A 82 2.16 -6.29 10.44
C ARG A 82 3.41 -7.05 10.92
N GLU A 83 4.56 -6.39 10.93
CA GLU A 83 5.85 -6.93 11.41
C GLU A 83 6.09 -6.69 12.91
N ALA A 84 5.25 -5.89 13.57
CA ALA A 84 5.31 -5.57 15.00
C ALA A 84 4.46 -6.53 15.84
#